data_AF-A0A9X8VK05-F1
#
_entry.id   AF-A0A9X8VK05-F1
#
_cell.length_a   1.000
_cell.length_b   1.000
_cell.length_c   1.000
_cell.angle_alpha   90.00
_cell.angle_beta   90.00
_cell.angle_gamma   90.00
#
_symmetry.space_group_name_H-M   'P 1'
#
loop_
_entity.id
_entity.type
_entity.pdbx_description
1 polymer ?
#
loop_
_entity_poly.entity_id
_entity_poly.type
_entity_poly.pdbx_seq_one_letter_code
_entity_poly.pdbx_strand_id
1 'polypeptide(L)'
;LRGKLSRLLGKGGETAPQRPVQGLYMWGGVGRGKTWLMDMFFHSLPGDRKMRLHFHRFMLRVHEELTELQGRENPLEIVADGFKAETDVLCFDEFFVSDITDAMLLATLLQALFARGITLVATSNIPPDDLYRNGLQR
;
A
#
# COMPACT_ATOMS: atom_id res chain seq x y z
N LEU A 1 45.44 6.85 36.22
CA LEU A 1 44.61 7.87 35.54
C LEU A 1 43.49 7.17 34.76
N ARG A 2 42.48 6.57 35.40
CA ARG A 2 41.15 7.17 35.69
C ARG A 2 40.63 8.18 34.65
N GLY A 3 39.81 7.65 33.74
CA GLY A 3 38.49 8.19 33.36
C GLY A 3 38.46 9.53 32.64
N LYS A 4 38.27 9.51 31.30
CA LYS A 4 37.66 10.62 30.53
C LYS A 4 37.39 10.31 29.03
N LEU A 5 37.06 9.08 28.66
CA LEU A 5 36.72 8.74 27.25
C LEU A 5 35.28 8.29 27.00
N SER A 6 34.45 8.08 28.03
CA SER A 6 33.05 7.66 27.86
C SER A 6 32.06 8.81 27.58
N ARG A 7 32.52 10.06 27.47
CA ARG A 7 31.63 11.25 27.38
C ARG A 7 31.48 11.83 25.97
N LEU A 8 32.10 11.24 24.96
CA LEU A 8 32.00 11.64 23.55
C LEU A 8 31.25 10.64 22.66
N LEU A 9 30.92 9.45 23.19
CA LEU A 9 29.92 8.58 22.58
C LEU A 9 28.56 9.04 23.09
N GLY A 10 28.07 10.12 22.47
CA GLY A 10 26.69 10.55 22.61
C GLY A 10 25.82 9.32 22.48
N LYS A 11 25.01 9.07 23.52
CA LYS A 11 23.86 8.18 23.47
C LYS A 11 23.14 8.48 22.16
N GLY A 12 23.34 7.62 21.16
CA GLY A 12 22.44 7.55 20.03
C GLY A 12 21.10 7.24 20.64
N GLY A 13 20.25 8.26 20.77
CA GLY A 13 18.86 8.04 21.10
C GLY A 13 18.38 7.09 20.03
N GLU A 14 18.06 5.85 20.42
CA GLU A 14 17.29 4.96 19.58
C GLU A 14 16.00 5.72 19.27
N THR A 15 15.98 6.40 18.12
CA THR A 15 14.75 6.90 17.54
C THR A 15 13.86 5.69 17.43
N ALA A 16 12.80 5.66 18.25
CA ALA A 16 11.81 4.60 18.20
C ALA A 16 11.44 4.37 16.73
N PRO A 17 11.36 3.10 16.27
CA PRO A 17 11.10 2.81 14.86
C PRO A 17 9.81 3.53 14.45
N GLN A 18 9.95 4.54 13.59
CA GLN A 18 8.81 5.30 13.12
C GLN A 18 7.99 4.39 12.22
N ARG A 19 6.75 4.10 12.64
CA ARG A 19 5.82 3.35 11.80
C ARG A 19 5.55 4.19 10.54
N PRO A 20 5.65 3.60 9.33
CA PRO A 20 5.26 4.28 8.11
C PRO A 20 3.82 4.77 8.21
N VAL A 21 3.54 5.90 7.56
CA VAL A 21 2.16 6.32 7.32
C VAL A 21 1.46 5.24 6.50
N GLN A 22 0.23 4.86 6.88
CA GLN A 22 -0.47 3.80 6.14
C GLN A 22 -0.81 4.21 4.71
N GLY A 23 -1.14 5.48 4.50
CA GLY A 23 -1.49 5.92 3.16
C GLY A 23 -2.21 7.26 3.02
N LEU A 24 -2.63 7.53 1.78
CA LEU A 24 -3.45 8.67 1.38
C LEU A 24 -4.46 8.24 0.31
N TYR A 25 -5.74 8.57 0.51
CA TYR A 25 -6.80 8.31 -0.47
C TYR A 25 -7.31 9.64 -1.04
N MET A 26 -6.97 9.93 -2.30
CA MET A 26 -7.39 11.14 -3.00
C MET A 26 -8.64 10.87 -3.82
N TRP A 27 -9.73 11.58 -3.55
CA TRP A 27 -10.99 11.38 -4.26
C TRP A 27 -11.59 12.69 -4.78
N GLY A 28 -12.44 12.55 -5.79
CA GLY A 28 -13.14 13.67 -6.42
C GLY A 28 -13.49 13.37 -7.87
N GLY A 29 -14.37 14.15 -8.49
CA GLY A 29 -14.82 13.91 -9.86
C GLY A 29 -13.72 13.96 -10.94
N VAL A 30 -14.11 13.71 -12.18
CA VAL A 30 -13.24 13.78 -13.36
C VAL A 30 -12.68 15.21 -13.53
N GLY A 31 -11.44 15.33 -13.99
CA GLY A 31 -10.81 16.63 -14.28
C GLY A 31 -10.36 17.46 -13.06
N ARG A 32 -10.26 16.86 -11.87
CA ARG A 32 -9.88 17.56 -10.63
C ARG A 32 -8.38 17.51 -10.28
N GLY A 33 -7.54 17.04 -11.20
CA GLY A 33 -6.08 17.02 -11.01
C GLY A 33 -5.53 15.87 -10.16
N LYS A 34 -6.35 14.86 -9.80
CA LYS A 34 -5.91 13.71 -8.98
C LYS A 34 -4.72 12.97 -9.58
N THR A 35 -4.78 12.67 -10.88
CA THR A 35 -3.69 12.00 -11.60
C THR A 35 -2.43 12.84 -11.59
N TRP A 36 -2.54 14.15 -11.80
CA TRP A 36 -1.40 15.07 -11.74
C TRP A 36 -0.77 15.13 -10.35
N LEU A 37 -1.59 15.16 -9.27
CA LEU A 37 -1.09 15.08 -7.89
C LEU A 37 -0.37 13.75 -7.63
N MET A 38 -0.93 12.63 -8.10
CA MET A 38 -0.29 11.32 -8.03
C MET A 38 1.03 11.29 -8.80
N ASP A 39 1.08 11.89 -10.00
CA ASP A 39 2.31 12.00 -10.80
C ASP A 39 3.39 12.75 -10.01
N MET A 40 3.07 13.92 -9.48
CA MET A 40 4.00 14.74 -8.72
C MET A 40 4.50 14.01 -7.47
N PHE A 41 3.59 13.39 -6.72
CA PHE A 41 3.93 12.57 -5.56
C PHE A 41 4.90 11.44 -5.95
N PHE A 42 4.53 10.60 -6.92
CA PHE A 42 5.30 9.43 -7.32
C PHE A 42 6.72 9.79 -7.80
N HIS A 43 6.85 10.85 -8.60
CA HIS A 43 8.16 11.31 -9.08
C HIS A 43 9.01 11.98 -7.98
N SER A 44 8.38 12.59 -6.98
CA SER A 44 9.08 13.20 -5.85
C SER A 44 9.66 12.19 -4.85
N LEU A 45 9.14 10.96 -4.82
CA LEU A 45 9.61 9.92 -3.90
C LEU A 45 11.06 9.52 -4.23
N PRO A 46 11.95 9.46 -3.22
CA PRO A 46 13.33 9.03 -3.43
C PRO A 46 13.41 7.53 -3.73
N GLY A 47 14.36 7.14 -4.59
CA GLY A 47 14.63 5.74 -4.93
C GLY A 47 13.54 5.07 -5.77
N ASP A 48 13.70 3.76 -5.94
CA ASP A 48 12.93 2.96 -6.90
C ASP A 48 11.97 1.96 -6.23
N ARG A 49 11.93 1.91 -4.89
CA ARG A 49 11.01 1.06 -4.11
C ARG A 49 9.60 1.65 -4.04
N LYS A 50 9.08 2.01 -5.21
CA LYS A 50 7.77 2.59 -5.44
C LYS A 50 7.17 1.93 -6.68
N MET A 51 5.90 1.55 -6.58
CA MET A 51 5.18 0.88 -7.65
C MET A 51 3.89 1.63 -7.92
N ARG A 52 3.57 1.84 -9.19
CA ARG A 52 2.33 2.49 -9.61
C ARG A 52 1.61 1.67 -10.66
N LEU A 53 0.32 1.45 -10.44
CA LEU A 53 -0.52 0.69 -11.34
C LEU A 53 -1.99 1.10 -11.24
N HIS A 54 -2.75 0.89 -12.31
CA HIS A 54 -4.20 0.94 -12.23
C HIS A 54 -4.70 -0.20 -11.35
N PHE A 55 -5.72 0.07 -10.54
CA PHE A 55 -6.25 -0.90 -9.58
C PHE A 55 -6.69 -2.24 -10.21
N HIS A 56 -7.30 -2.22 -11.41
CA HIS A 56 -7.70 -3.47 -12.09
C HIS A 56 -6.50 -4.37 -12.44
N ARG A 57 -5.33 -3.80 -12.75
CA ARG A 57 -4.10 -4.56 -13.03
C ARG A 57 -3.53 -5.17 -11.75
N PHE A 58 -3.70 -4.48 -10.63
CA PHE A 58 -3.33 -5.00 -9.32
C PHE A 58 -4.14 -6.25 -9.00
N MET A 59 -5.46 -6.17 -9.11
CA MET A 59 -6.34 -7.30 -8.82
C MET A 59 -6.09 -8.49 -9.76
N LEU A 60 -5.85 -8.24 -11.05
CA LEU A 60 -5.48 -9.31 -11.99
C LEU A 60 -4.21 -10.05 -11.54
N ARG A 61 -3.14 -9.30 -11.22
CA ARG A 61 -1.90 -9.88 -10.72
C ARG A 61 -2.10 -10.69 -9.43
N VAL A 62 -2.89 -10.17 -8.49
CA VAL A 62 -3.19 -10.88 -7.24
C VAL A 62 -3.92 -12.19 -7.51
N HIS A 63 -4.92 -12.18 -8.39
CA HIS A 63 -5.65 -13.41 -8.75
C HIS A 63 -4.77 -14.43 -9.47
N GLU A 64 -3.86 -13.99 -10.34
CA GLU A 64 -2.86 -14.84 -11.00
C GLU A 64 -1.93 -15.50 -9.97
N GLU A 65 -1.33 -14.72 -9.06
CA GLU A 65 -0.46 -15.25 -8.00
C GLU A 65 -1.22 -16.21 -7.07
N LEU A 66 -2.46 -15.90 -6.69
CA LEU A 66 -3.29 -16.79 -5.88
C LEU A 66 -3.62 -18.11 -6.58
N THR A 67 -3.78 -18.08 -7.90
CA THR A 67 -4.00 -19.29 -8.70
C THR A 67 -2.77 -20.19 -8.68
N GLU A 68 -1.58 -19.62 -8.78
CA GLU A 68 -0.32 -20.36 -8.67
C GLU A 68 -0.07 -20.91 -7.26
N LEU A 69 -0.57 -20.22 -6.24
CA LEU A 69 -0.45 -20.58 -4.82
C LEU A 69 -1.59 -21.48 -4.31
N GLN A 70 -2.41 -22.05 -5.19
CA GLN A 70 -3.49 -22.96 -4.79
C GLN A 70 -2.98 -24.11 -3.92
N GLY A 71 -3.68 -24.36 -2.80
CA GLY A 71 -3.30 -25.39 -1.82
C GLY A 71 -2.21 -24.99 -0.84
N ARG A 72 -1.65 -23.78 -0.94
CA ARG A 72 -0.78 -23.22 0.10
C ARG A 72 -1.60 -22.68 1.27
N GLU A 73 -1.06 -22.78 2.47
CA GLU A 73 -1.60 -22.10 3.63
C GLU A 73 -1.32 -20.60 3.53
N ASN A 74 -2.34 -19.78 3.85
CA ASN A 74 -2.25 -18.31 3.86
C ASN A 74 -1.62 -17.68 2.61
N PRO A 75 -2.13 -17.97 1.39
CA PRO A 75 -1.49 -17.54 0.15
C PRO A 75 -1.39 -16.01 0.01
N LEU A 76 -2.30 -15.25 0.62
CA LEU A 76 -2.25 -13.79 0.65
C LEU A 76 -1.05 -13.23 1.43
N GLU A 77 -0.55 -13.95 2.43
CA GLU A 77 0.68 -13.55 3.13
C GLU A 77 1.90 -13.68 2.21
N ILE A 78 1.95 -14.74 1.40
CA ILE A 78 3.01 -14.97 0.41
C ILE A 78 2.96 -13.89 -0.67
N VAL A 79 1.76 -13.56 -1.17
CA VAL A 79 1.56 -12.44 -2.11
C VAL A 79 2.05 -11.12 -1.50
N ALA A 80 1.71 -10.84 -0.24
CA ALA A 80 2.13 -9.63 0.45
C ALA A 80 3.66 -9.58 0.66
N ASP A 81 4.32 -10.72 0.92
CA ASP A 81 5.78 -10.82 0.97
C ASP A 81 6.41 -10.50 -0.39
N GLY A 82 5.82 -10.99 -1.48
CA GLY A 82 6.25 -10.67 -2.85
C GLY A 82 6.18 -9.16 -3.14
N PHE A 83 5.04 -8.53 -2.87
CA PHE A 83 4.90 -7.08 -3.01
C PHE A 83 5.91 -6.32 -2.13
N LYS A 84 6.15 -6.76 -0.89
CA LYS A 84 7.13 -6.12 -0.01
C LYS A 84 8.56 -6.26 -0.53
N ALA A 85 8.90 -7.37 -1.17
CA ALA A 85 10.21 -7.52 -1.79
C ALA A 85 10.42 -6.47 -2.90
N GLU A 86 9.36 -6.14 -3.64
CA GLU A 86 9.41 -5.21 -4.77
C GLU A 86 9.27 -3.73 -4.39
N THR A 87 8.41 -3.39 -3.42
CA THR A 87 8.06 -1.99 -3.15
C THR A 87 7.81 -1.69 -1.67
N ASP A 88 8.03 -0.43 -1.30
CA ASP A 88 7.61 0.14 0.00
C ASP A 88 6.43 1.10 -0.15
N VAL A 89 6.21 1.65 -1.35
CA VAL A 89 5.08 2.55 -1.64
C VAL A 89 4.30 2.03 -2.83
N LEU A 90 3.02 1.74 -2.62
CA LEU A 90 2.10 1.29 -3.66
C LEU A 90 1.16 2.44 -4.03
N CYS A 91 1.14 2.79 -5.31
CA CYS A 91 0.31 3.86 -5.86
C CYS A 91 -0.76 3.27 -6.77
N PHE A 92 -2.03 3.35 -6.37
CA PHE A 92 -3.16 2.94 -7.18
C PHE A 92 -3.77 4.13 -7.92
N ASP A 93 -3.81 4.02 -9.24
CA ASP A 93 -4.68 4.86 -10.05
C ASP A 93 -6.05 4.23 -10.24
N GLU A 94 -7.07 5.07 -10.26
CA GLU A 94 -8.46 4.68 -10.56
C GLU A 94 -8.96 3.54 -9.66
N PHE A 95 -8.74 3.69 -8.36
CA PHE A 95 -9.17 2.74 -7.36
C PHE A 95 -10.70 2.60 -7.34
N PHE A 96 -11.18 1.42 -7.73
CA PHE A 96 -12.59 1.11 -7.86
C PHE A 96 -12.82 -0.39 -7.64
N VAL A 97 -13.65 -0.74 -6.67
CA VAL A 97 -13.99 -2.13 -6.36
C VAL A 97 -15.41 -2.42 -6.85
N SER A 98 -15.56 -3.36 -7.77
CA SER A 98 -16.84 -3.67 -8.42
C SER A 98 -17.61 -4.82 -7.78
N ASP A 99 -16.94 -5.78 -7.15
CA ASP A 99 -17.59 -6.96 -6.57
C ASP A 99 -17.16 -7.24 -5.12
N ILE A 100 -18.00 -8.01 -4.42
CA ILE A 100 -17.84 -8.30 -2.99
C ILE A 100 -16.67 -9.26 -2.73
N THR A 101 -16.35 -10.15 -3.67
CA THR A 101 -15.28 -11.14 -3.52
C THR A 101 -13.93 -10.43 -3.54
N ASP A 102 -13.73 -9.55 -4.52
CA ASP A 102 -12.58 -8.67 -4.65
C ASP A 102 -12.47 -7.74 -3.44
N ALA A 103 -13.59 -7.24 -2.91
CA ALA A 103 -13.58 -6.42 -1.69
C ALA A 103 -13.03 -7.18 -0.47
N MET A 104 -13.50 -8.42 -0.24
CA MET A 104 -13.07 -9.24 0.90
C MET A 104 -11.60 -9.64 0.78
N LEU A 105 -11.18 -10.04 -0.42
CA LEU A 105 -9.79 -10.37 -0.74
C LEU A 105 -8.89 -9.16 -0.53
N LEU A 106 -9.27 -8.01 -1.06
CA LEU A 106 -8.51 -6.78 -0.99
C LEU A 106 -8.35 -6.30 0.45
N ALA A 107 -9.41 -6.33 1.26
CA ALA A 107 -9.34 -5.94 2.66
C ALA A 107 -8.29 -6.76 3.42
N THR A 108 -8.28 -8.07 3.19
CA THR A 108 -7.33 -8.99 3.83
C THR A 108 -5.90 -8.75 3.33
N LEU A 109 -5.72 -8.58 2.02
CA LEU A 109 -4.40 -8.30 1.44
C LEU A 109 -3.84 -6.95 1.90
N LEU A 110 -4.65 -5.88 1.92
CA LEU A 110 -4.20 -4.57 2.38
C LEU A 110 -3.75 -4.60 3.84
N GLN A 111 -4.43 -5.36 4.71
CA GLN A 111 -3.97 -5.57 6.09
C GLN A 111 -2.58 -6.23 6.13
N ALA A 112 -2.36 -7.28 5.33
CA ALA A 112 -1.07 -7.96 5.22
C ALA A 112 0.04 -7.04 4.66
N LEU A 113 -0.27 -6.18 3.69
CA LEU A 113 0.65 -5.18 3.14
C LEU A 113 1.01 -4.11 4.17
N PHE A 114 0.03 -3.59 4.92
CA PHE A 114 0.28 -2.60 5.99
C PHE A 114 1.09 -3.19 7.15
N ALA A 115 0.87 -4.46 7.51
CA ALA A 115 1.68 -5.15 8.51
C ALA A 115 3.16 -5.23 8.11
N ARG A 116 3.46 -5.24 6.81
CA ARG A 116 4.81 -5.18 6.22
C ARG A 116 5.35 -3.76 6.03
N GLY A 117 4.60 -2.76 6.48
CA GLY A 117 4.98 -1.35 6.39
C GLY A 117 4.92 -0.77 4.97
N ILE A 118 4.14 -1.37 4.06
CA ILE A 118 3.88 -0.77 2.75
C ILE A 118 2.94 0.42 2.93
N THR A 119 3.27 1.55 2.33
CA THR A 119 2.41 2.75 2.28
C THR A 119 1.54 2.69 1.03
N LEU A 120 0.24 2.94 1.15
CA LEU A 120 -0.69 2.98 0.02
C LEU A 120 -1.12 4.40 -0.32
N VAL A 121 -0.92 4.85 -1.56
CA VAL A 121 -1.54 6.08 -2.08
C VAL A 121 -2.51 5.71 -3.19
N ALA A 122 -3.73 6.25 -3.17
CA ALA A 122 -4.76 5.90 -4.14
C ALA A 122 -5.46 7.15 -4.71
N THR A 123 -5.86 7.10 -5.99
CA THR A 123 -6.80 8.04 -6.59
C THR A 123 -8.11 7.36 -6.93
N SER A 124 -9.25 8.02 -6.69
CA SER A 124 -10.57 7.50 -7.10
C SER A 124 -11.56 8.61 -7.48
N ASN A 125 -12.55 8.26 -8.29
CA ASN A 125 -13.73 9.11 -8.52
C ASN A 125 -14.84 8.85 -7.48
N ILE A 126 -14.68 7.86 -6.60
CA ILE A 126 -15.67 7.44 -5.62
C ILE A 126 -15.19 7.84 -4.21
N PRO A 127 -16.03 8.46 -3.38
CA PRO A 127 -15.73 8.66 -1.96
C PRO A 127 -15.49 7.32 -1.24
N PRO A 128 -14.65 7.27 -0.19
CA PRO A 128 -14.40 6.03 0.57
C PRO A 128 -15.68 5.33 1.07
N ASP A 129 -16.66 6.10 1.57
CA ASP A 129 -17.94 5.58 2.08
C ASP A 129 -18.83 4.95 0.99
N ASP A 130 -18.54 5.28 -0.28
CA ASP A 130 -19.33 4.87 -1.44
C ASP A 130 -18.67 3.73 -2.22
N LEU A 131 -17.43 3.40 -1.85
CA LEU A 131 -16.57 2.44 -2.54
C LEU A 131 -17.18 1.03 -2.64
N TYR A 132 -18.06 0.69 -1.68
CA TYR A 132 -18.70 -0.62 -1.57
C TYR A 132 -20.23 -0.59 -1.68
N ARG A 133 -20.83 0.58 -1.99
CA ARG A 133 -22.29 0.77 -1.90
C ARG A 133 -23.13 -0.20 -2.76
N ASN A 134 -22.54 -0.75 -3.83
CA ASN A 134 -23.23 -1.69 -4.73
C ASN A 134 -22.77 -3.16 -4.57
N GLY A 135 -21.77 -3.43 -3.72
CA GLY A 135 -21.27 -4.78 -3.45
C GLY A 135 -22.00 -5.49 -2.31
N LEU A 136 -22.62 -4.74 -1.41
CA LEU A 136 -23.57 -5.27 -0.44
C LEU A 136 -24.91 -5.43 -1.14
N GLN A 137 -25.19 -6.62 -1.68
CA GLN A 137 -26.55 -6.93 -2.12
C GLN A 137 -27.49 -6.68 -0.92
N ARG A 138 -28.45 -5.78 -1.11
CA ARG A 138 -29.65 -5.69 -0.29
C ARG A 138 -30.65 -6.74 -0.75
#